data_AF-A0A7Y3HU59-F1
#
_entry.id   AF-A0A7Y3HU59-F1
#
_cell.length_a   1.000
_cell.length_b   1.000
_cell.length_c   1.000
_cell.angle_alpha   90.00
_cell.angle_beta   90.00
_cell.angle_gamma   90.00
#
_symmetry.space_group_name_H-M   'P 1'
#
loop_
_entity.id
_entity.type
_entity.pdbx_description
1 polymer ?
#
loop_
_entity_poly.entity_id
_entity_poly.type
_entity_poly.pdbx_seq_one_letter_code
_entity_poly.pdbx_strand_id
1 'polypeptide(L)' 'MKTDSINITQITQEKTQKPNANDFEDLTDDWDFIQQSSSRMELIDRSDDGEPDDLLTFEKN' A
#
# COMPACT_ATOMS: atom_id res chain seq x y z
N MET A 1 -10.67 22.28 42.03
CA MET A 1 -9.65 21.82 41.07
C MET A 1 -10.38 21.31 39.86
N LYS A 2 -10.05 21.80 38.66
CA LYS A 2 -10.53 21.25 37.39
C LYS A 2 -9.84 19.91 37.16
N THR A 3 -10.58 18.94 36.64
CA THR A 3 -10.10 18.15 35.50
C THR A 3 -11.28 17.82 34.61
N ASP A 4 -11.14 18.26 33.38
CA ASP A 4 -12.09 18.16 32.29
C ASP A 4 -12.24 16.71 31.82
N SER A 5 -13.43 16.38 31.32
CA SER A 5 -13.77 15.07 30.76
C SER A 5 -12.80 14.67 29.64
N ILE A 6 -12.23 13.47 29.74
CA ILE A 6 -11.40 12.91 28.67
C ILE A 6 -12.33 12.23 27.66
N ASN A 7 -12.38 12.77 26.43
CA ASN A 7 -13.01 12.08 25.30
C ASN A 7 -12.14 10.89 24.89
N ILE A 8 -12.68 9.68 25.08
CA ILE A 8 -11.99 8.40 24.89
C ILE A 8 -11.86 8.02 23.39
N THR A 9 -12.21 8.91 22.46
CA THR A 9 -12.15 8.62 21.02
C THR A 9 -10.73 8.66 20.44
N GLN A 10 -9.72 9.01 21.23
CA GLN A 10 -8.33 9.17 20.77
C GLN A 10 -7.35 8.10 21.28
N ILE A 11 -7.84 6.94 21.73
CA ILE A 11 -6.95 5.80 21.97
C ILE A 11 -6.70 5.07 20.65
N THR A 12 -5.50 5.33 20.12
CA THR A 12 -4.75 4.46 19.21
C THR A 12 -5.29 4.34 17.78
N GLN A 13 -5.03 5.37 16.96
CA GLN A 13 -4.62 5.10 15.58
C GLN A 13 -3.09 5.01 15.58
N GLU A 14 -2.60 3.83 15.96
CA GLU A 14 -1.23 3.42 15.61
C GLU A 14 -1.21 3.02 14.14
N LYS A 15 -0.07 3.32 13.52
CA LYS A 15 0.25 3.27 12.09
C LYS A 15 -0.27 4.50 11.33
N THR A 16 0.68 5.21 10.73
CA THR A 16 0.51 6.38 9.87
C THR A 16 -0.31 6.01 8.63
N GLN A 17 -1.61 5.78 8.78
CA GLN A 17 -2.48 5.52 7.65
C GLN A 17 -2.81 6.86 7.02
N LYS A 18 -2.12 7.19 5.92
CA LYS A 18 -2.54 8.22 4.97
C LYS A 18 -4.03 7.94 4.68
N PRO A 19 -4.95 8.91 4.86
CA PRO A 19 -6.37 8.67 4.69
C PRO A 19 -6.64 8.49 3.21
N ASN A 20 -6.49 7.24 2.80
CA ASN A 20 -6.44 6.85 1.42
C ASN A 20 -7.85 6.41 1.02
N ALA A 21 -8.53 7.28 0.28
CA ALA A 21 -9.97 7.21 0.04
C ALA A 21 -10.37 6.17 -1.04
N ASN A 22 -9.53 5.17 -1.31
CA ASN A 22 -9.80 4.14 -2.30
C ASN A 22 -9.07 2.83 -1.96
N ASP A 23 -9.74 1.68 -2.09
CA ASP A 23 -9.26 0.33 -1.73
C ASP A 23 -8.05 -0.16 -2.56
N PHE A 24 -7.42 0.71 -3.34
CA PHE A 24 -6.39 0.38 -4.32
C PHE A 24 -5.09 1.18 -4.13
N GLU A 25 -4.95 1.98 -3.07
CA GLU A 25 -3.74 2.80 -2.91
C GLU A 25 -2.46 1.98 -2.68
N ASP A 26 -2.56 0.82 -2.04
CA ASP A 26 -1.44 -0.12 -1.90
C ASP A 26 -0.95 -0.63 -3.28
N LEU A 27 -1.86 -0.74 -4.26
CA LEU A 27 -1.52 -1.14 -5.64
C LEU A 27 -0.96 0.00 -6.49
N THR A 28 -0.71 1.19 -5.95
CA THR A 28 -0.26 2.34 -6.77
C THR A 28 1.06 2.94 -6.37
N ASP A 29 1.65 2.53 -5.24
CA ASP A 29 2.77 3.26 -4.65
C ASP A 29 4.15 2.78 -5.15
N ASP A 30 4.40 1.45 -5.21
CA ASP A 30 5.78 0.94 -5.27
C ASP A 30 6.08 -0.09 -6.38
N TRP A 31 5.31 -0.11 -7.48
CA TRP A 31 5.55 -1.04 -8.58
C TRP A 31 6.83 -0.74 -9.39
N ASP A 32 7.72 -1.72 -9.44
CA ASP A 32 8.94 -1.71 -10.24
C ASP A 32 8.81 -2.58 -11.51
N PHE A 33 9.43 -2.16 -12.61
CA PHE A 33 9.50 -2.97 -13.83
C PHE A 33 10.56 -4.06 -13.73
N ILE A 34 10.14 -5.32 -13.92
CA ILE A 34 11.07 -6.46 -14.09
C ILE A 34 11.37 -6.70 -15.57
N GLN A 35 10.33 -6.67 -16.41
CA GLN A 35 10.46 -6.94 -17.83
C GLN A 35 9.51 -6.06 -18.64
N GLN A 36 10.00 -5.53 -19.75
CA GLN A 36 9.18 -4.81 -20.72
C GLN A 36 9.60 -5.18 -22.14
N SER A 37 8.63 -5.59 -22.93
CA SER A 37 8.79 -5.94 -24.34
C SER A 37 7.50 -5.64 -25.10
N SER A 38 7.52 -5.83 -26.42
CA SER A 38 6.34 -5.60 -27.27
C SER A 38 5.19 -6.59 -27.03
N SER A 39 5.47 -7.72 -26.39
CA SER A 39 4.48 -8.79 -26.14
C SER A 39 4.32 -9.12 -24.66
N ARG A 40 5.15 -8.59 -23.75
CA ARG A 40 5.12 -8.93 -22.34
C ARG A 40 5.57 -7.78 -21.46
N MET A 41 4.91 -7.62 -20.32
CA MET A 41 5.26 -6.69 -19.27
C MET A 41 5.14 -7.38 -17.91
N GLU A 42 6.14 -7.21 -17.06
CA GLU A 42 6.17 -7.74 -15.69
C GLU A 42 6.48 -6.60 -14.72
N LEU A 43 5.66 -6.52 -13.68
CA LEU A 43 5.76 -5.54 -12.60
C LEU A 43 5.85 -6.28 -11.27
N ILE A 44 6.68 -5.80 -10.37
CA ILE A 44 6.81 -6.31 -9.01
C ILE A 44 6.50 -5.20 -8.02
N ASP A 45 5.67 -5.51 -7.03
CA ASP A 45 5.50 -4.67 -5.85
C ASP A 45 6.41 -5.24 -4.77
N ARG A 46 7.45 -4.49 -4.38
CA ARG A 46 8.39 -4.97 -3.37
C ARG A 46 7.92 -4.53 -2.01
N SER A 47 7.72 -5.48 -1.12
CA SER A 47 7.39 -5.13 0.25
C SER A 47 8.67 -4.72 1.01
N ASP A 48 8.62 -3.56 1.66
CA ASP A 48 9.70 -3.11 2.54
C ASP A 48 9.60 -3.72 3.96
N ASP A 49 8.52 -4.46 4.23
CA ASP A 49 8.21 -5.05 5.54
C ASP A 49 8.42 -6.58 5.61
N GLY A 50 8.89 -7.19 4.51
CA GLY A 50 9.21 -8.62 4.46
C GLY A 50 8.02 -9.53 4.19
N GLU A 51 6.88 -8.96 3.79
CA GLU A 51 5.79 -9.69 3.15
C GLU A 51 6.21 -10.19 1.74
N PRO A 52 5.51 -11.15 1.15
CA PRO A 52 5.81 -11.59 -0.21
C PRO A 52 5.62 -10.47 -1.23
N ASP A 53 6.59 -10.30 -2.12
CA ASP A 53 6.45 -9.41 -3.27
C ASP A 53 5.33 -9.90 -4.21
N ASP A 54 4.45 -9.00 -4.64
CA ASP A 54 3.43 -9.31 -5.62
C ASP A 54 3.99 -9.22 -7.05
N LEU A 55 3.61 -10.16 -7.93
CA LEU A 55 4.06 -10.19 -9.33
C LEU A 55 2.88 -10.12 -10.30
N LEU A 56 2.83 -9.04 -11.08
CA LEU A 56 1.87 -8.88 -12.18
C LEU A 56 2.54 -9.17 -13.52
N THR A 57 1.94 -10.05 -14.30
CA THR A 57 2.40 -10.39 -15.66
C THR A 57 1.30 -10.10 -16.67
N PHE A 58 1.62 -9.29 -17.67
CA PHE A 58 0.77 -9.02 -18.83
C PHE A 58 1.43 -9.61 -20.06
N GLU A 59 0.68 -10.37 -20.85
CA GLU A 59 1.14 -10.98 -22.09
C GLU A 59 0.15 -10.68 -23.21
N LYS A 60 0.68 -10.32 -24.37
CA LYS A 60 -0.10 -10.06 -25.57
C LYS A 60 -0.30 -11.39 -26.31
N ASN A 61 -1.56 -11.81 -26.41
CA ASN A 61 -1.99 -12.91 -27.30
C ASN A 61 -2.19 -12.43 -28.74
#